data_AF-A0A8S3X783-F1
#
_entry.id   AF-A0A8S3X783-F1
#
_cell.length_a   1.000
_cell.length_b   1.000
_cell.length_c   1.000
_cell.angle_alpha   90.00
_cell.angle_beta   90.00
_cell.angle_gamma   90.00
#
_symmetry.space_group_name_H-M   'P 1'
#
loop_
_entity.id
_entity.type
_entity.pdbx_description
1 polymer ?
#
loop_
_entity_poly.entity_id
_entity_poly.type
_entity_poly.pdbx_seq_one_letter_code
_entity_poly.pdbx_strand_id
1 'polypeptide(L)'
;MCWKPVKGVSAVQKKLSKGTRVIIFHAGGCEGFVPNASLVYKANYTRGDYHDNMNLDNYKKWLTTQLLPNLPVKAVIVVDNASYYNALLEKAPNSNSNKQVMQTWLAEKIFSLTNQ
;
A
#
# COMPACT_ATOMS: atom_id res chain seq x y z
N MET A 1 14.12 -11.62 -10.15
CA MET A 1 15.44 -11.14 -9.72
C MET A 1 15.42 -10.94 -8.20
N CYS A 2 16.24 -11.70 -7.46
CA CYS A 2 16.27 -11.65 -5.99
C CYS A 2 17.49 -10.83 -5.56
N TRP A 3 17.28 -9.64 -4.99
CA TRP A 3 18.36 -8.88 -4.37
C TRP A 3 18.55 -9.39 -2.95
N LYS A 4 19.76 -9.87 -2.62
CA LYS A 4 20.14 -10.17 -1.24
C LYS A 4 21.02 -9.03 -0.73
N PRO A 5 20.73 -8.44 0.44
CA PRO A 5 21.62 -7.47 1.04
C PRO A 5 22.91 -8.16 1.50
N VAL A 6 24.05 -7.51 1.25
CA VAL A 6 25.35 -7.93 1.76
C VAL A 6 25.37 -7.69 3.28
N LYS A 7 25.67 -8.72 4.07
CA LYS A 7 25.78 -8.60 5.54
C LYS A 7 26.88 -7.60 5.89
N GLY A 8 26.58 -6.62 6.74
CA GLY A 8 27.56 -5.69 7.33
C GLY A 8 27.57 -4.27 6.75
N VAL A 9 26.77 -3.97 5.73
CA VAL A 9 26.59 -2.61 5.24
C VAL A 9 25.30 -2.05 5.83
N SER A 10 25.40 -1.20 6.86
CA SER A 10 24.31 -0.29 7.19
C SER A 10 24.04 0.53 5.94
N ALA A 11 22.79 0.48 5.45
CA ALA A 11 22.38 1.22 4.27
C ALA A 11 22.70 2.70 4.53
N VAL A 12 23.80 3.20 3.95
CA VAL A 12 24.03 4.62 3.86
C VAL A 12 22.88 5.12 3.01
N GLN A 13 21.91 5.79 3.64
CA GLN A 13 20.91 6.55 2.92
C GLN A 13 21.68 7.62 2.16
N LYS A 14 22.08 7.28 0.93
CA LYS A 14 22.67 8.23 -0.01
C LYS A 14 21.72 9.41 -0.02
N LYS A 15 22.20 10.60 0.37
CA LYS A 15 21.41 11.83 0.25
C LYS A 15 21.03 11.94 -1.22
N LEU A 16 19.82 11.50 -1.55
CA LEU A 16 19.27 11.57 -2.89
C LEU A 16 19.32 13.04 -3.29
N SER A 17 19.84 13.32 -4.49
CA SER A 17 19.94 14.67 -5.05
C SER A 17 18.64 15.45 -4.81
N LYS A 18 18.74 16.74 -4.46
CA LYS A 18 17.63 17.69 -4.23
C LYS A 18 16.78 17.97 -5.49
N GLY A 19 16.48 16.95 -6.29
CA GLY A 19 15.66 17.06 -7.50
C GLY A 19 14.19 16.86 -7.15
N THR A 20 13.31 17.63 -7.80
CA THR A 20 11.86 17.42 -7.72
C THR A 20 11.51 16.00 -8.13
N ARG A 21 10.69 15.32 -7.33
CA ARG A 21 10.15 13.99 -7.64
C ARG A 21 8.68 14.13 -7.97
N VAL A 22 8.20 13.27 -8.85
CA VAL A 22 6.79 13.18 -9.22
C VAL A 22 6.33 11.76 -8.90
N ILE A 23 5.11 11.65 -8.38
CA ILE A 23 4.42 10.39 -8.16
C ILE A 23 3.36 10.25 -9.24
N ILE A 24 3.29 9.04 -9.80
CA ILE A 24 2.37 8.68 -10.86
C ILE A 24 1.67 7.41 -10.43
N PHE A 25 0.34 7.44 -10.37
CA PHE A 25 -0.53 6.27 -10.30
C PHE A 25 -1.24 6.10 -11.63
N HIS A 26 -1.18 4.90 -12.18
CA HIS A 26 -1.95 4.53 -13.36
C HIS A 26 -2.15 3.02 -13.36
N ALA A 27 -3.28 2.57 -13.91
CA ALA A 27 -3.48 1.17 -14.27
C ALA A 27 -3.46 0.99 -15.79
N GLY A 28 -2.93 -0.13 -16.26
CA GLY A 28 -2.98 -0.55 -17.65
C GLY A 28 -3.24 -2.05 -17.76
N GLY A 29 -3.75 -2.47 -18.91
CA GLY A 29 -4.01 -3.85 -19.28
C GLY A 29 -3.59 -4.14 -20.72
N CYS A 30 -4.14 -5.21 -21.32
CA CYS A 30 -3.82 -5.60 -22.69
C CYS A 30 -4.21 -4.55 -23.74
N GLU A 31 -5.26 -3.77 -23.48
CA GLU A 31 -5.74 -2.68 -24.34
C GLU A 31 -5.05 -1.34 -24.05
N GLY A 32 -3.97 -1.35 -23.27
CA GLY A 32 -3.25 -0.14 -22.85
C GLY A 32 -3.77 0.44 -21.53
N PHE A 33 -3.60 1.75 -21.37
CA PHE A 33 -3.92 2.46 -20.13
C PHE A 33 -5.44 2.63 -19.93
N VAL A 34 -5.91 2.42 -18.70
CA VAL A 34 -7.31 2.64 -18.34
C VAL A 34 -7.64 4.14 -18.44
N PRO A 35 -8.59 4.56 -19.30
CA PRO A 35 -8.92 5.97 -19.44
C PRO A 35 -9.30 6.61 -18.10
N ASN A 36 -8.92 7.87 -17.89
CA ASN A 36 -9.21 8.64 -16.67
C ASN A 36 -8.69 8.04 -15.35
N ALA A 37 -7.77 7.07 -15.41
CA ALA A 37 -7.17 6.46 -14.21
C ALA A 37 -5.80 7.04 -13.84
N SER A 38 -5.35 8.12 -14.49
CA SER A 38 -4.04 8.73 -14.23
C SER A 38 -4.11 9.75 -13.09
N LEU A 39 -3.30 9.55 -12.05
CA LEU A 39 -3.05 10.55 -11.00
C LEU A 39 -1.57 10.89 -10.93
N VAL A 40 -1.24 12.16 -11.16
CA VAL A 40 0.14 12.66 -11.16
C VAL A 40 0.26 13.83 -10.19
N TYR A 41 1.22 13.78 -9.27
CA TYR A 41 1.47 14.89 -8.35
C TYR A 41 2.94 14.98 -7.95
N LYS A 42 3.38 16.18 -7.56
CA LYS A 42 4.75 16.40 -7.06
C LYS A 42 4.88 15.82 -5.66
N ALA A 43 5.95 15.06 -5.40
CA ALA A 43 6.24 14.56 -4.06
C ALA A 43 6.74 15.70 -3.17
N ASN A 44 6.22 15.77 -1.95
CA ASN A 44 6.65 16.74 -0.94
C ASN A 44 7.96 16.28 -0.30
N TYR A 45 8.91 17.22 -0.17
CA TYR A 45 10.28 16.95 0.26
C TYR A 45 10.46 17.00 1.78
N THR A 46 9.42 16.70 2.56
CA THR A 46 9.42 16.96 4.00
C THR A 46 10.29 15.98 4.78
N ARG A 47 10.44 14.72 4.34
CA ARG A 47 11.39 13.75 4.90
C ARG A 47 11.94 12.85 3.79
N GLY A 48 13.18 12.39 3.94
CA GLY A 48 13.93 11.70 2.89
C GLY A 48 13.40 10.32 2.47
N ASP A 49 12.26 9.87 3.01
CA ASP A 49 11.61 8.64 2.59
C ASP A 49 10.48 8.91 1.59
N TYR A 50 10.27 7.97 0.68
CA TYR A 50 9.18 8.00 -0.29
C TYR A 50 7.83 7.60 0.34
N HIS A 51 7.87 6.98 1.54
CA HIS A 51 6.71 6.42 2.22
C HIS A 51 5.75 7.50 2.73
N ASP A 52 6.24 8.68 3.09
CA ASP A 52 5.40 9.81 3.50
C ASP A 52 4.50 10.34 2.36
N ASN A 53 4.93 10.18 1.11
CA ASN A 53 4.20 10.70 -0.05
C ASN A 53 3.24 9.67 -0.69
N MET A 54 3.44 8.38 -0.42
CA MET A 54 2.61 7.28 -0.90
C MET A 54 1.97 6.57 0.29
N ASN A 55 0.78 7.05 0.69
CA ASN A 55 0.03 6.52 1.81
C ASN A 55 -1.26 5.82 1.36
N LEU A 56 -1.84 5.05 2.29
CA LEU A 56 -3.06 4.29 2.07
C LEU A 56 -4.24 5.16 1.60
N ASP A 57 -4.37 6.38 2.13
CA ASP A 57 -5.51 7.25 1.83
C ASP A 57 -5.47 7.77 0.40
N ASN A 58 -4.30 8.18 -0.07
CA ASN A 58 -4.09 8.58 -1.46
C ASN A 58 -4.38 7.41 -2.41
N TYR A 59 -3.90 6.21 -2.07
CA TYR A 59 -4.19 5.01 -2.84
C TYR A 59 -5.70 4.69 -2.88
N LYS A 60 -6.36 4.66 -1.71
CA LYS A 60 -7.81 4.40 -1.61
C LYS A 60 -8.61 5.40 -2.41
N LYS A 61 -8.28 6.69 -2.31
CA LYS A 61 -8.95 7.75 -3.07
C LYS A 61 -8.78 7.54 -4.57
N TRP A 62 -7.56 7.31 -5.04
CA TRP A 62 -7.32 7.02 -6.46
C TRP A 62 -8.08 5.78 -6.94
N LEU A 63 -8.02 4.70 -6.16
CA LEU A 63 -8.71 3.45 -6.47
C LEU A 63 -10.21 3.66 -6.64
N THR A 64 -10.86 4.34 -5.70
CA THR A 64 -12.33 4.51 -5.70
C THR A 64 -12.83 5.58 -6.65
N THR A 65 -12.10 6.69 -6.83
CA THR A 65 -12.61 7.83 -7.62
C THR A 65 -12.13 7.84 -9.06
N GLN A 66 -11.04 7.14 -9.39
CA GLN A 66 -10.45 7.15 -10.72
C GLN A 66 -10.39 5.75 -11.33
N LEU A 67 -9.81 4.76 -10.63
CA LEU A 67 -9.65 3.44 -11.25
C LEU A 67 -10.97 2.68 -11.39
N LEU A 68 -11.65 2.38 -10.27
CA LEU A 68 -12.85 1.53 -10.25
C LEU A 68 -13.96 2.01 -11.21
N PRO A 69 -14.26 3.31 -11.31
CA PRO A 69 -15.31 3.79 -12.23
C PRO A 69 -14.96 3.63 -13.71
N ASN A 70 -13.68 3.52 -14.05
CA ASN A 70 -13.21 3.45 -15.44
C ASN A 70 -12.72 2.04 -15.83
N LEU A 71 -12.82 1.06 -14.92
CA LEU A 71 -12.44 -0.32 -15.23
C LEU A 71 -13.44 -0.97 -16.19
N PRO A 72 -12.96 -1.81 -17.12
CA PRO A 72 -13.83 -2.62 -17.94
C PRO A 72 -14.59 -3.64 -17.08
N VAL A 73 -15.76 -4.06 -17.57
CA VAL A 73 -16.60 -5.06 -16.90
C VAL A 73 -15.81 -6.37 -16.74
N LYS A 74 -15.91 -6.99 -15.55
CA LYS A 74 -15.19 -8.24 -15.19
C LYS A 74 -13.66 -8.12 -15.25
N ALA A 75 -13.11 -6.94 -14.96
CA ALA A 75 -11.67 -6.76 -14.80
C ALA A 75 -11.13 -7.44 -13.54
N VAL A 76 -9.88 -7.91 -13.61
CA VAL A 76 -9.08 -8.35 -12.46
C VAL A 76 -8.00 -7.32 -12.21
N ILE A 77 -7.91 -6.81 -10.99
CA ILE A 77 -6.86 -5.87 -10.58
C ILE A 77 -5.73 -6.67 -9.95
N VAL A 78 -4.51 -6.51 -10.48
CA VAL A 78 -3.29 -7.08 -9.91
C VAL A 78 -2.42 -5.92 -9.43
N VAL A 79 -2.06 -5.94 -8.16
CA VAL A 79 -1.22 -4.91 -7.51
C VAL A 79 0.00 -5.60 -6.90
N ASP A 80 1.13 -4.90 -6.85
CA ASP A 80 2.31 -5.40 -6.15
C ASP A 80 2.06 -5.52 -4.64
N ASN A 81 2.79 -6.40 -3.97
CA ASN A 81 2.65 -6.63 -2.53
C ASN A 81 3.39 -5.55 -1.72
N ALA A 82 2.86 -4.33 -1.71
CA ALA A 82 3.37 -3.26 -0.87
C ALA A 82 2.61 -3.14 0.45
N SER A 83 3.34 -2.83 1.52
CA SER A 83 2.81 -2.77 2.89
C SER A 83 1.67 -1.77 3.07
N TYR A 84 1.58 -0.76 2.20
CA TYR A 84 0.56 0.29 2.23
C TYR A 84 -0.71 -0.04 1.43
N TYR A 85 -0.74 -1.12 0.63
CA TYR A 85 -1.97 -1.56 -0.05
C TYR A 85 -2.80 -2.51 0.83
N ASN A 86 -2.14 -3.25 1.71
CA ASN A 86 -2.77 -4.22 2.61
C ASN A 86 -3.19 -3.56 3.92
N ALA A 87 -4.19 -2.70 3.86
CA ALA A 87 -4.90 -2.31 5.07
C ALA A 87 -5.83 -3.44 5.49
N LEU A 88 -5.35 -4.31 6.38
CA LEU A 88 -6.23 -5.27 7.04
C LEU A 88 -7.28 -4.47 7.83
N LEU A 89 -8.55 -4.62 7.44
CA LEU A 89 -9.69 -4.00 8.13
C LEU A 89 -9.67 -4.38 9.62
N GLU A 90 -9.23 -5.60 9.89
CA GLU A 90 -8.87 -6.09 11.21
C GLU A 90 -7.52 -6.76 11.16
N LYS A 91 -6.52 -6.13 11.76
CA LYS A 91 -5.17 -6.68 11.83
C LYS A 91 -5.13 -7.75 12.92
N ALA A 92 -4.94 -9.00 12.52
CA ALA A 92 -4.62 -10.05 13.47
C ALA A 92 -3.36 -9.67 14.27
N PRO A 93 -3.31 -9.97 15.57
CA PRO A 93 -2.10 -9.78 16.36
C PRO A 93 -0.94 -10.56 15.73
N ASN A 94 0.27 -10.04 15.88
CA ASN A 94 1.50 -10.68 15.40
C ASN A 94 2.43 -11.02 16.56
N SER A 95 3.61 -11.57 16.26
CA SER A 95 4.59 -11.97 17.29
C SER A 95 5.08 -10.83 18.20
N ASN A 96 4.85 -9.57 17.82
CA ASN A 96 5.19 -8.40 18.63
C ASN A 96 3.99 -7.84 19.41
N SER A 97 2.78 -8.39 19.24
CA SER A 97 1.61 -8.00 20.02
C SER A 97 1.76 -8.46 21.47
N ASN A 98 1.21 -7.70 22.42
CA ASN A 98 1.17 -8.15 23.81
C ASN A 98 0.05 -9.18 24.03
N LYS A 99 0.14 -9.93 25.13
CA LYS A 99 -0.83 -10.99 25.48
C LYS A 99 -2.28 -10.48 25.51
N GLN A 100 -2.50 -9.28 26.03
CA GLN A 100 -3.84 -8.70 26.18
C GLN A 100 -4.50 -8.46 24.81
N VAL A 101 -3.75 -7.86 23.86
CA VAL A 101 -4.22 -7.65 22.48
C VAL A 101 -4.58 -8.98 21.81
N MET A 102 -3.79 -10.03 22.03
CA MET A 102 -4.11 -11.37 21.52
C MET A 102 -5.40 -11.94 22.11
N GLN A 103 -5.58 -11.82 23.44
CA GLN A 103 -6.76 -12.33 24.13
C GLN A 103 -8.04 -11.61 23.69
N THR A 104 -8.00 -10.28 23.57
CA THR A 104 -9.14 -9.48 23.11
C THR A 104 -9.54 -9.85 21.68
N TRP A 105 -8.57 -9.90 20.76
CA TRP A 105 -8.84 -10.26 19.37
C TRP A 105 -9.47 -11.66 19.24
N LEU A 106 -8.97 -12.63 20.01
CA LEU A 106 -9.50 -13.99 20.01
C LEU A 106 -10.93 -14.05 20.55
N ALA A 107 -11.22 -13.34 21.65
CA ALA A 107 -12.56 -13.30 22.23
C ALA A 107 -13.56 -12.70 21.24
N GLU A 108 -13.27 -11.53 20.66
CA GLU A 108 -14.13 -10.86 19.68
C GLU A 108 -14.48 -11.78 18.49
N LYS A 109 -13.50 -12.54 17.99
CA LYS A 109 -13.73 -13.48 16.88
C LYS A 109 -14.54 -14.70 17.29
N ILE A 110 -14.26 -15.29 18.44
CA ILE A 110 -15.03 -16.45 18.93
C ILE A 110 -16.50 -16.07 19.17
N PHE A 111 -16.77 -14.93 19.80
CA PHE A 111 -18.14 -14.48 20.07
C PHE A 111 -18.91 -14.08 18.80
N SER A 112 -18.22 -13.64 17.74
CA SER A 112 -18.85 -13.35 16.45
C SER A 112 -19.30 -14.61 15.68
N LEU A 113 -18.67 -15.77 15.95
CA LEU A 113 -18.96 -17.03 15.25
C LEU A 113 -20.07 -17.86 15.93
N THR A 114 -20.37 -17.59 17.20
CA THR A 114 -21.42 -18.30 17.96
C THR A 114 -22.81 -17.67 17.85
N ASN A 115 -22.93 -16.51 17.19
CA ASN A 115 -24.19 -15.78 17.00
C ASN A 115 -24.63 -15.71 15.52
N GLN A 116 -24.16 -16.63 14.67
CA GLN A 116 -24.54 -16.75 13.26
C GLN A 116 -25.31 -18.05 13.00
#